data_AF-A0A3C0K7Z1-F1
#
_entry.id   AF-A0A3C0K7Z1-F1
#
_cell.length_a   1.000
_cell.length_b   1.000
_cell.length_c   1.000
_cell.angle_alpha   90.00
_cell.angle_beta   90.00
_cell.angle_gamma   90.00
#
_symmetry.space_group_name_H-M   'P 1'
#
loop_
_entity.id
_entity.type
_entity.pdbx_description
1 polymer ?
#
loop_
_entity_poly.entity_id
_entity_poly.type
_entity_poly.pdbx_seq_one_letter_code
_entity_poly.pdbx_strand_id
1 'polypeptide(L)'
;QMLDTLSPIDEKRYMHHYNFPPYSVGETGFMRGPKRREIGHGALAETALRAVLPDQDDFAYSLRVVSEVLSSNGSTSMASVCGSTLALMDAGVPIKKPVGGIAMGLVKQDDRYVILTDIQGMEDHLGDMDF
;
A
#
# COMPACT_ATOMS: atom_id res chain seq x y z
N GLN A 1 -11.95 -11.88 7.66
CA GLN A 1 -11.15 -12.27 8.85
C GLN A 1 -11.91 -11.87 10.10
N MET A 2 -12.14 -12.80 11.02
CA MET A 2 -12.63 -12.45 12.36
C MET A 2 -11.49 -11.84 13.19
N LEU A 3 -11.80 -10.82 13.96
CA LEU A 3 -10.88 -10.08 14.81
C LEU A 3 -11.37 -10.20 16.25
N ASP A 4 -10.47 -10.59 17.15
CA ASP A 4 -10.71 -10.61 18.58
C ASP A 4 -9.66 -9.70 19.22
N THR A 5 -9.97 -8.40 19.26
CA THR A 5 -9.06 -7.34 19.69
C THR A 5 -9.81 -6.32 20.55
N LEU A 6 -9.12 -5.29 21.06
CA LEU A 6 -9.75 -4.18 21.77
C LEU A 6 -10.58 -3.25 20.85
N SER A 7 -10.53 -3.45 19.53
CA SER A 7 -11.31 -2.71 18.55
C SER A 7 -12.76 -3.18 18.54
N PRO A 8 -13.75 -2.30 18.31
CA PRO A 8 -15.15 -2.71 18.09
C PRO A 8 -15.39 -3.37 16.72
N ILE A 9 -14.35 -3.48 15.89
CA ILE A 9 -14.42 -4.14 14.59
C ILE A 9 -14.07 -5.62 14.79
N ASP A 10 -15.09 -6.46 14.70
CA ASP A 10 -14.95 -7.92 14.93
C ASP A 10 -14.75 -8.69 13.63
N GLU A 11 -14.97 -8.06 12.48
CA GLU A 11 -14.77 -8.67 11.18
C GLU A 11 -14.19 -7.73 10.13
N LYS A 12 -13.45 -8.33 9.21
CA LYS A 12 -12.77 -7.63 8.14
C LYS A 12 -13.02 -8.36 6.82
N ARG A 13 -13.86 -7.78 5.97
CA ARG A 13 -14.23 -8.33 4.64
C ARG A 13 -13.11 -8.13 3.61
N TYR A 14 -12.46 -6.97 3.62
CA TYR A 14 -11.33 -6.66 2.74
C TYR A 14 -10.01 -6.71 3.51
N MET A 15 -9.09 -7.55 3.06
CA MET A 15 -7.79 -7.76 3.67
C MET A 15 -6.71 -7.48 2.61
N HIS A 16 -5.79 -6.57 2.91
CA HIS A 16 -4.62 -6.34 2.07
C HIS A 16 -3.35 -6.80 2.79
N HIS A 17 -2.62 -7.73 2.19
CA HIS A 17 -1.30 -8.15 2.66
C HIS A 17 -0.23 -7.57 1.76
N TYR A 18 0.82 -7.04 2.38
CA TYR A 18 1.96 -6.44 1.70
C TYR A 18 3.22 -7.19 2.12
N ASN A 19 3.97 -7.69 1.14
CA ASN A 19 5.21 -8.43 1.34
C ASN A 19 6.37 -7.63 0.75
N PHE A 20 7.42 -7.43 1.56
CA PHE A 20 8.67 -6.78 1.17
C PHE A 20 9.84 -7.75 1.40
N PRO A 21 10.03 -8.71 0.51
CA PRO A 21 11.08 -9.71 0.66
C PRO A 21 12.47 -9.08 0.48
N PRO A 22 13.52 -9.60 1.14
CA PRO A 22 14.89 -9.07 1.05
C PRO A 22 15.43 -8.96 -0.39
N TYR A 23 15.04 -9.91 -1.25
CA TYR A 23 15.48 -9.91 -2.65
C TYR A 23 14.99 -8.69 -3.44
N SER A 24 13.94 -8.00 -2.99
CA SER A 24 13.38 -6.83 -3.67
C SER A 24 14.34 -5.64 -3.73
N VAL A 25 15.32 -5.61 -2.83
CA VAL A 25 16.41 -4.62 -2.77
C VAL A 25 17.78 -5.27 -3.02
N GLY A 26 17.81 -6.51 -3.49
CA GLY A 26 19.05 -7.25 -3.73
C GLY A 26 19.77 -7.73 -2.46
N GLU A 27 19.09 -7.76 -1.32
CA GLU A 27 19.65 -8.22 -0.04
C GLU A 27 19.26 -9.66 0.29
N THR A 28 20.02 -10.28 1.19
CA THR A 28 19.64 -11.55 1.83
C THR A 28 19.03 -11.28 3.20
N GLY A 29 18.07 -12.11 3.64
CA GLY A 29 17.46 -11.93 4.95
C GLY A 29 16.49 -13.04 5.32
N PHE A 30 16.26 -13.20 6.62
CA PHE A 30 15.31 -14.19 7.13
C PHE A 30 13.86 -13.70 7.03
N MET A 31 12.98 -14.54 6.49
CA MET A 31 11.54 -14.31 6.46
C MET A 31 10.89 -15.01 7.66
N ARG A 32 10.69 -14.28 8.77
CA ARG A 32 10.07 -14.83 10.01
C ARG A 32 8.65 -14.32 10.27
N GLY A 33 8.08 -13.56 9.33
CA GLY A 33 6.78 -12.90 9.44
C GLY A 33 6.87 -11.42 9.01
N PRO A 34 5.73 -10.75 8.83
CA PRO A 34 5.70 -9.37 8.36
C PRO A 34 6.28 -8.42 9.43
N LYS A 35 7.19 -7.55 9.01
CA LYS A 35 7.73 -6.46 9.81
C LYS A 35 6.67 -5.36 10.00
N ARG A 36 6.89 -4.48 10.97
CA ARG A 36 6.01 -3.31 11.22
C ARG A 36 5.81 -2.43 9.99
N ARG A 37 6.86 -2.23 9.18
CA ARG A 37 6.78 -1.47 7.92
C ARG A 37 5.83 -2.13 6.92
N GLU A 38 5.90 -3.45 6.79
CA GLU A 38 5.03 -4.22 5.89
C GLU A 38 3.57 -4.15 6.33
N ILE A 39 3.31 -4.25 7.64
CA ILE A 39 1.96 -4.06 8.21
C ILE A 39 1.44 -2.64 7.93
N GLY A 40 2.29 -1.62 8.13
CA GLY A 40 1.93 -0.21 7.88
C GLY A 40 1.62 0.08 6.42
N HIS A 41 2.48 -0.35 5.49
CA HIS A 41 2.27 -0.20 4.05
C HIS A 41 1.02 -0.98 3.59
N GLY A 42 0.81 -2.18 4.12
CA GLY A 42 -0.38 -2.98 3.86
C GLY A 42 -1.66 -2.26 4.29
N ALA A 43 -1.67 -1.67 5.49
CA ALA A 43 -2.80 -0.91 6.01
C ALA A 43 -3.05 0.39 5.23
N LEU A 44 -2.00 1.07 4.76
CA LEU A 44 -2.11 2.27 3.92
C LEU A 44 -2.81 1.94 2.60
N ALA A 45 -2.32 0.92 1.89
CA ALA A 45 -2.92 0.47 0.63
C ALA A 45 -4.36 -0.05 0.82
N GLU A 46 -4.62 -0.74 1.94
CA GLU A 46 -5.96 -1.18 2.28
C GLU A 46 -6.94 -0.02 2.46
N THR A 47 -6.51 1.00 3.21
CA THR A 47 -7.33 2.17 3.53
C THR A 47 -7.64 2.96 2.27
N ALA A 48 -6.67 3.10 1.37
CA ALA A 48 -6.84 3.80 0.09
C ALA A 48 -7.96 3.20 -0.77
N LEU A 49 -8.13 1.87 -0.74
CA LEU A 49 -9.14 1.17 -1.56
C LEU A 49 -10.49 0.99 -0.86
N ARG A 50 -10.54 1.07 0.47
CA ARG A 50 -11.78 0.82 1.23
C ARG A 50 -12.95 1.69 0.77
N ALA A 51 -12.69 2.93 0.36
CA ALA A 51 -13.72 3.88 -0.08
C ALA A 51 -14.37 3.51 -1.42
N VAL A 52 -13.72 2.71 -2.27
CA VAL A 52 -14.21 2.34 -3.60
C VAL A 52 -14.75 0.92 -3.68
N LEU A 53 -14.66 0.13 -2.61
CA LEU A 53 -15.19 -1.23 -2.60
C LEU A 53 -16.73 -1.25 -2.65
N PRO A 54 -17.32 -2.27 -3.28
CA PRO A 54 -18.77 -2.48 -3.23
C PRO A 54 -19.20 -2.90 -1.82
N ASP A 55 -20.47 -2.68 -1.48
CA ASP A 55 -21.03 -3.17 -0.23
C ASP A 55 -21.15 -4.70 -0.24
N GLN A 56 -21.43 -5.30 0.93
CA GLN A 56 -21.48 -6.76 1.05
C GLN A 56 -22.68 -7.36 0.32
N ASP A 57 -23.81 -6.66 0.30
CA ASP A 57 -25.04 -7.12 -0.38
C ASP A 57 -24.87 -7.13 -1.91
N ASP A 58 -24.09 -6.20 -2.45
CA ASP A 58 -23.80 -6.11 -3.89
C ASP A 58 -22.70 -7.10 -4.34
N PHE A 59 -21.81 -7.49 -3.43
CA PHE A 59 -20.70 -8.38 -3.74
C PHE A 59 -20.33 -9.25 -2.53
N ALA A 60 -21.04 -10.36 -2.35
CA ALA A 60 -20.99 -11.19 -1.15
C ALA A 60 -19.74 -12.10 -1.02
N TYR A 61 -18.55 -11.56 -1.31
CA TYR A 61 -17.27 -12.25 -1.18
C TYR A 61 -16.35 -11.56 -0.17
N SER A 62 -15.53 -12.38 0.51
CA SER A 62 -14.34 -11.89 1.20
C SER A 62 -13.26 -11.57 0.18
N LEU A 63 -12.67 -10.39 0.28
CA LEU A 63 -11.67 -9.89 -0.65
C LEU A 63 -10.30 -9.95 0.01
N ARG A 64 -9.36 -10.68 -0.61
CA ARG A 64 -7.97 -10.74 -0.16
C ARG A 64 -7.07 -10.34 -1.31
N VAL A 65 -6.35 -9.24 -1.14
CA VAL A 65 -5.33 -8.79 -2.09
C VAL A 65 -3.97 -8.95 -1.45
N VAL A 66 -3.01 -9.43 -2.23
CA VAL A 66 -1.61 -9.61 -1.81
C VAL A 66 -0.74 -8.82 -2.77
N SER A 67 -0.02 -7.83 -2.24
CA SER A 67 0.97 -7.07 -2.98
C SER A 67 2.36 -7.59 -2.61
N GLU A 68 3.05 -8.17 -3.59
CA GLU A 68 4.44 -8.62 -3.44
C GLU A 68 5.37 -7.64 -4.14
N VAL A 69 6.25 -7.02 -3.37
CA VAL A 69 7.25 -6.11 -3.90
C VAL A 69 8.38 -6.93 -4.48
N LEU A 70 8.42 -7.06 -5.81
CA LEU A 70 9.46 -7.82 -6.50
C LEU A 70 10.76 -7.03 -6.71
N SER A 71 10.65 -5.70 -6.77
CA SER A 71 11.76 -4.76 -6.85
C SER A 71 11.35 -3.45 -6.17
N SER A 72 12.29 -2.79 -5.51
CA SER A 72 12.03 -1.55 -4.78
C SER A 72 13.09 -0.49 -5.07
N ASN A 73 12.63 0.65 -5.61
CA ASN A 73 13.44 1.88 -5.71
C ASN A 73 12.63 3.14 -5.33
N GLY A 74 11.52 2.98 -4.60
CA GLY A 74 10.61 4.07 -4.23
C GLY A 74 9.15 3.63 -4.24
N SER A 75 8.32 4.33 -3.45
CA SER A 75 6.85 4.33 -3.52
C SER A 75 6.13 2.96 -3.64
N THR A 76 6.64 1.92 -2.99
CA THR A 76 6.09 0.55 -3.12
C THR A 76 4.70 0.37 -2.52
N SER A 77 4.33 1.17 -1.52
CA SER A 77 2.98 1.23 -0.97
C SER A 77 1.97 1.83 -1.96
N MET A 78 2.34 2.89 -2.68
CA MET A 78 1.48 3.51 -3.71
C MET A 78 1.39 2.62 -4.96
N ALA A 79 2.49 1.97 -5.34
CA ALA A 79 2.47 0.94 -6.37
C ALA A 79 1.50 -0.21 -5.98
N SER A 80 1.42 -0.56 -4.69
CA SER A 80 0.46 -1.54 -4.19
C SER A 80 -0.99 -1.07 -4.31
N VAL A 81 -1.27 0.23 -4.13
CA VAL A 81 -2.61 0.81 -4.39
C VAL A 81 -2.97 0.65 -5.86
N CYS A 82 -2.08 1.05 -6.77
CA CYS A 82 -2.29 0.93 -8.21
C CYS A 82 -2.49 -0.53 -8.64
N GLY A 83 -1.60 -1.43 -8.19
CA GLY A 83 -1.68 -2.86 -8.49
C GLY A 83 -2.94 -3.51 -7.93
N SER A 84 -3.36 -3.13 -6.73
CA SER A 84 -4.58 -3.63 -6.11
C SER A 84 -5.84 -3.16 -6.85
N THR A 85 -5.87 -1.91 -7.33
CA THR A 85 -6.96 -1.43 -8.20
C THR A 85 -7.09 -2.31 -9.44
N LEU A 86 -5.97 -2.57 -10.13
CA LEU A 86 -5.96 -3.38 -11.34
C LEU A 86 -6.37 -4.83 -11.05
N ALA A 87 -5.84 -5.44 -9.98
CA ALA A 87 -6.17 -6.81 -9.60
C ALA A 87 -7.64 -6.99 -9.19
N LEU A 88 -8.23 -6.00 -8.50
CA LEU A 88 -9.64 -6.03 -8.14
C LEU A 88 -10.53 -5.95 -9.39
N MET A 89 -10.17 -5.08 -10.35
CA MET A 89 -10.89 -4.98 -11.62
C MET A 89 -10.79 -6.27 -12.45
N ASP A 90 -9.59 -6.86 -12.53
CA ASP A 90 -9.33 -8.12 -13.24
C ASP A 90 -10.09 -9.29 -12.62
N ALA A 91 -10.18 -9.35 -11.29
CA ALA A 91 -10.97 -10.34 -10.57
C ALA A 91 -12.49 -10.11 -10.65
N GLY A 92 -12.95 -9.08 -11.37
CA GLY A 92 -14.37 -8.79 -11.56
C GLY A 92 -15.05 -8.13 -10.36
N VAL A 93 -14.28 -7.58 -9.41
CA VAL A 93 -14.84 -6.84 -8.27
C VAL A 93 -15.39 -5.50 -8.77
N PRO A 94 -16.69 -5.19 -8.55
CA PRO A 94 -17.30 -3.97 -9.06
C PRO A 94 -16.93 -2.76 -8.20
N ILE A 95 -15.67 -2.31 -8.28
CA ILE A 95 -15.19 -1.12 -7.58
C ILE A 95 -15.84 0.15 -8.18
N LYS A 96 -16.17 1.12 -7.32
CA LYS A 96 -16.88 2.35 -7.71
C LYS A 96 -16.08 3.21 -8.70
N LYS A 97 -14.77 3.32 -8.47
CA LYS A 97 -13.80 4.06 -9.31
C LYS A 97 -12.39 3.48 -9.14
N PRO A 98 -11.52 3.58 -10.15
CA PRO A 98 -10.12 3.22 -10.01
C PRO A 98 -9.38 4.19 -9.07
N VAL A 99 -8.42 3.69 -8.29
CA VAL A 99 -7.59 4.48 -7.37
C VAL A 99 -6.12 4.37 -7.79
N GLY A 100 -5.45 5.52 -7.88
CA GLY A 100 -4.00 5.61 -8.07
C GLY A 100 -3.32 6.21 -6.85
N GLY A 101 -2.06 5.87 -6.64
CA GLY A 101 -1.21 6.47 -5.61
C GLY A 101 0.10 6.98 -6.22
N ILE A 102 0.69 7.98 -5.58
CA ILE A 102 2.01 8.53 -5.92
C ILE A 102 2.69 8.99 -4.62
N ALA A 103 4.03 8.90 -4.56
CA ALA A 103 4.79 9.52 -3.46
C ALA A 103 5.39 10.83 -3.94
N MET A 104 5.29 11.85 -3.09
CA MET A 104 5.80 13.19 -3.34
C MET A 104 6.92 13.49 -2.35
N GLY A 105 7.97 14.16 -2.84
CA GLY A 105 9.07 14.62 -2.01
C GLY A 105 9.07 16.12 -1.83
N LEU A 106 9.75 16.57 -0.78
CA LEU A 106 10.07 17.97 -0.56
C LEU A 106 11.57 18.14 -0.33
N VAL A 107 12.18 19.13 -1.00
CA VAL A 107 13.52 19.63 -0.66
C VAL A 107 13.40 21.11 -0.32
N LYS A 108 13.94 21.52 0.82
CA LYS A 108 13.87 22.89 1.35
C LYS A 108 15.27 23.38 1.75
N GLN A 109 15.60 24.59 1.29
CA GLN A 109 16.79 25.31 1.71
C GLN A 109 16.40 26.76 2.02
N ASP A 110 16.53 27.14 3.30
CA ASP A 110 16.07 28.43 3.83
C ASP A 110 14.58 28.67 3.48
N ASP A 111 14.29 29.72 2.71
CA ASP A 111 12.93 30.07 2.27
C ASP A 111 12.54 29.45 0.92
N ARG A 112 13.44 28.71 0.26
CA ARG A 112 13.16 28.05 -1.02
C ARG A 112 12.77 26.60 -0.81
N TYR A 113 11.76 26.14 -1.53
CA TYR A 113 11.39 24.73 -1.55
C TYR A 113 11.04 24.26 -2.96
N VAL A 114 11.21 22.96 -3.20
CA VAL A 114 10.82 22.27 -4.43
C VAL A 114 10.06 21.00 -4.06
N ILE A 115 8.95 20.77 -4.75
CA ILE A 115 8.18 19.54 -4.65
C ILE A 115 8.63 18.61 -5.77
N LEU A 116 8.97 17.37 -5.42
CA LEU A 116 9.36 16.31 -6.34
C LEU A 116 8.19 15.34 -6.50
N THR A 117 7.88 14.96 -7.73
CA THR A 117 6.83 13.97 -8.03
C THR A 117 7.48 12.63 -8.35
N ASP A 118 6.96 11.55 -7.78
CA ASP A 118 7.46 10.17 -7.99
C ASP A 118 8.91 9.98 -7.52
N ILE A 119 9.14 10.23 -6.23
CA ILE A 119 10.50 10.21 -5.70
C ILE A 119 11.14 8.82 -5.71
N GLN A 120 12.43 8.82 -6.05
CA GLN A 120 13.30 7.66 -5.85
C GLN A 120 13.66 7.49 -4.38
N GLY A 121 14.10 6.28 -4.00
CA GLY A 121 14.59 6.02 -2.64
C GLY A 121 15.76 6.92 -2.21
N MET A 122 16.56 7.40 -3.17
CA MET A 122 17.63 8.38 -2.90
C MET A 122 17.07 9.79 -2.60
N GLU A 123 16.02 10.20 -3.29
CA GLU A 123 15.37 11.51 -3.10
C GLU A 123 14.58 11.55 -1.80
N ASP A 124 13.97 10.43 -1.38
CA ASP A 124 13.41 10.26 -0.03
C ASP A 124 14.51 10.39 1.04
N HIS A 125 15.62 9.65 0.89
CA HIS A 125 16.71 9.67 1.88
C HIS A 125 17.39 11.04 2.04
N LEU A 126 17.49 11.81 0.96
CA LEU A 126 18.14 13.13 0.94
C LEU A 126 17.15 14.30 1.12
N GLY A 127 15.86 14.03 0.98
CA GLY A 127 14.80 15.02 1.08
C GLY A 127 14.41 15.34 2.52
N ASP A 128 13.58 16.37 2.68
CA ASP A 128 13.07 16.82 3.96
C ASP A 128 11.73 16.18 4.34
N MET A 129 10.99 15.64 3.34
CA MET A 129 9.68 15.02 3.54
C MET A 129 9.32 14.06 2.39
N ASP A 130 8.63 12.98 2.74
CA ASP A 130 7.92 12.03 1.86
C ASP A 130 6.43 12.04 2.24
N PHE A 131 5.52 12.27 1.27
CA PHE A 131 4.07 12.36 1.50
C PHE A 131 3.19 11.90 0.32
#